data_AF-A0A9E0TWM0-F1
#
_entry.id   AF-A0A9E0TWM0-F1
#
_cell.length_a   1.000
_cell.length_b   1.000
_cell.length_c   1.000
_cell.angle_alpha   90.00
_cell.angle_beta   90.00
_cell.angle_gamma   90.00
#
_symmetry.space_group_name_H-M   'P 1'
#
loop_
_entity.id
_entity.type
_entity.pdbx_description
1 polymer ?
#
loop_
_entity_poly.entity_id
_entity_poly.type
_entity_poly.pdbx_seq_one_letter_code
_entity_poly.pdbx_strand_id
1 'polypeptide(L)'
;LATSLSLPIDTPLPLASIELPPDEKRQQTKELVELAKKQRADLMAKRATLSAAYFIEDKIQASYQPKLTFSAIGKRERSLQHHSRHGHNEVVLTLDVPLFEGFISIYENRMAFADTKITIEELAQLELDIALEVLTYDRSLEAAQEKLSYSITNLKSTQAAFDGVLEKYKAGKETIFDVSRAQEQLAIARLRHSDVYMEWLVSVAKLAYATGTLTGIL
;
A
#
# COMPACT_ATOMS: atom_id res chain seq x y z
N LEU A 1 0.16 -5.01 18.41
CA LEU A 1 -0.81 -6.12 18.37
C LEU A 1 -2.08 -5.80 19.14
N ALA A 2 -2.02 -5.45 20.44
CA ALA A 2 -3.23 -5.11 21.22
C ALA A 2 -4.02 -3.91 20.67
N THR A 3 -3.34 -2.84 20.24
CA THR A 3 -3.97 -1.64 19.64
C THR A 3 -4.51 -1.86 18.23
N SER A 4 -3.93 -2.79 17.45
CA SER A 4 -4.38 -3.09 16.09
C SER A 4 -5.50 -4.14 16.07
N LEU A 5 -5.59 -4.99 17.10
CA LEU A 5 -6.58 -6.08 17.20
C LEU A 5 -7.70 -5.78 18.21
N SER A 6 -7.64 -4.67 18.94
CA SER A 6 -8.57 -4.34 20.04
C SER A 6 -8.74 -5.47 21.07
N LEU A 7 -7.69 -6.28 21.28
CA LEU A 7 -7.70 -7.41 22.20
C LEU A 7 -6.93 -7.07 23.49
N PRO A 8 -7.36 -7.61 24.65
CA PRO A 8 -6.58 -7.54 25.89
C PRO A 8 -5.18 -8.14 25.70
N ILE A 9 -4.18 -7.59 26.40
CA ILE A 9 -2.78 -8.05 26.34
C ILE A 9 -2.61 -9.55 26.64
N ASP A 10 -3.51 -10.12 27.44
CA ASP A 10 -3.41 -11.49 27.94
C ASP A 10 -4.14 -12.55 27.09
N THR A 11 -4.69 -12.21 25.92
CA THR A 11 -5.33 -13.24 25.07
C THR A 11 -4.26 -14.15 24.46
N PRO A 12 -4.27 -15.47 24.74
CA PRO A 12 -3.36 -16.40 24.09
C PRO A 12 -3.74 -16.49 22.61
N LEU A 13 -2.83 -16.06 21.74
CA LEU A 13 -2.96 -16.20 20.29
C LEU A 13 -2.21 -17.46 19.88
N PRO A 14 -2.88 -18.61 19.68
CA PRO A 14 -2.23 -19.77 19.12
C PRO A 14 -1.77 -19.44 17.70
N LEU A 15 -0.47 -19.49 17.46
CA LEU A 15 0.07 -19.42 16.11
C LEU A 15 -0.40 -20.68 15.38
N ALA A 16 -1.37 -20.54 14.47
CA ALA A 16 -1.72 -21.63 13.57
C ALA A 16 -0.47 -21.95 12.74
N SER A 17 -0.10 -23.22 12.67
CA SER A 17 0.94 -23.68 11.75
C SER A 17 0.44 -23.43 10.33
N ILE A 18 0.87 -22.34 9.72
CA ILE A 18 0.72 -22.15 8.29
C ILE A 18 1.66 -23.20 7.69
N GLU A 19 1.07 -24.28 7.18
CA GLU A 19 1.78 -25.23 6.34
C GLU A 19 2.47 -24.41 5.25
N LEU A 20 3.75 -24.72 4.98
CA LEU A 20 4.44 -24.07 3.87
C LEU A 20 3.51 -24.18 2.66
N PRO A 21 3.08 -23.06 2.04
CA PRO A 21 2.50 -23.12 0.72
C PRO A 21 3.42 -24.01 -0.10
N PRO A 22 2.86 -24.94 -0.88
CA PRO A 22 3.66 -25.71 -1.83
C PRO A 22 4.54 -24.74 -2.62
N ASP A 23 5.62 -25.24 -3.22
CA ASP A 23 6.35 -24.53 -4.28
C ASP A 23 5.41 -24.27 -5.48
N GLU A 24 4.34 -23.49 -5.27
CA GLU A 24 3.35 -23.12 -6.24
C GLU A 24 4.07 -22.17 -7.18
N LYS A 25 4.61 -22.82 -8.21
CA LYS A 25 5.07 -22.29 -9.49
C LYS A 25 5.18 -20.78 -9.43
N ARG A 26 6.37 -20.33 -9.03
CA ARG A 26 6.92 -18.99 -9.24
C ARG A 26 6.17 -18.32 -10.39
N GLN A 27 5.14 -17.55 -10.05
CA GLN A 27 4.55 -16.65 -11.02
C GLN A 27 5.69 -15.78 -11.48
N GLN A 28 5.83 -15.60 -12.79
CA GLN A 28 6.95 -14.79 -13.27
C GLN A 28 6.82 -13.42 -12.61
N THR A 29 7.90 -12.85 -12.08
CA THR A 29 7.87 -11.55 -11.38
C THR A 29 7.13 -10.47 -12.21
N LYS A 30 7.12 -10.61 -13.54
CA LYS A 30 6.34 -9.81 -14.47
C LYS A 30 4.82 -9.91 -14.26
N GLU A 31 4.28 -11.10 -14.05
CA GLU A 31 2.85 -11.34 -13.78
C GLU A 31 2.43 -10.72 -12.45
N LEU A 32 3.28 -10.83 -11.41
CA LEU A 32 3.05 -10.21 -10.11
C LEU A 32 3.02 -8.68 -10.21
N VAL A 33 3.92 -8.09 -11.00
CA VAL A 33 3.93 -6.64 -11.27
C VAL A 33 2.66 -6.21 -12.02
N GLU A 34 2.23 -6.96 -13.04
CA GLU A 34 1.00 -6.65 -13.78
C GLU A 34 -0.26 -6.80 -12.93
N LEU A 35 -0.27 -7.76 -12.00
CA LEU A 35 -1.34 -7.91 -11.01
C LEU A 35 -1.35 -6.71 -10.04
N ALA A 36 -0.19 -6.32 -9.52
CA ALA A 36 -0.04 -5.16 -8.64
C ALA A 36 -0.54 -3.86 -9.30
N LYS A 37 -0.20 -3.64 -10.58
CA LYS A 37 -0.68 -2.48 -11.35
C LYS A 37 -2.20 -2.43 -11.53
N LYS A 38 -2.89 -3.58 -11.47
CA LYS A 38 -4.35 -3.67 -11.61
C LYS A 38 -5.08 -3.49 -10.28
N GLN A 39 -4.52 -4.00 -9.18
CA GLN A 39 -5.24 -4.14 -7.92
C GLN A 39 -4.88 -3.07 -6.88
N ARG A 40 -3.70 -2.44 -6.95
CA ARG A 40 -3.31 -1.48 -5.92
C ARG A 40 -4.18 -0.21 -5.94
N ALA A 41 -4.66 0.16 -4.76
CA ALA A 41 -5.54 1.32 -4.56
C ALA A 41 -4.81 2.67 -4.72
N ASP A 42 -3.50 2.72 -4.42
CA ASP A 42 -2.68 3.93 -4.58
C ASP A 42 -2.56 4.36 -6.06
N LEU A 43 -2.38 3.41 -6.97
CA LEU A 43 -2.32 3.65 -8.41
C LEU A 43 -3.68 4.12 -8.93
N MET A 44 -4.78 3.52 -8.46
CA MET A 44 -6.14 4.01 -8.77
C MET A 44 -6.35 5.44 -8.30
N ALA A 45 -5.93 5.76 -7.08
CA ALA A 45 -6.00 7.13 -6.54
C ALA A 45 -5.16 8.11 -7.38
N LYS A 46 -3.94 7.73 -7.78
CA LYS A 46 -3.07 8.58 -8.60
C LYS A 46 -3.64 8.82 -10.00
N ARG A 47 -4.26 7.79 -10.62
CA ARG A 47 -5.00 7.94 -11.89
C ARG A 47 -6.18 8.89 -11.76
N ALA A 48 -6.89 8.88 -10.63
CA ALA A 48 -7.96 9.84 -10.36
C ALA A 48 -7.42 11.26 -10.17
N THR A 49 -6.24 11.44 -9.58
CA THR A 49 -5.58 12.75 -9.52
C THR A 49 -5.20 13.25 -10.91
N LEU A 50 -4.70 12.37 -11.80
CA LEU A 50 -4.40 12.74 -13.18
C LEU A 50 -5.66 13.14 -13.96
N SER A 51 -6.78 12.42 -13.81
CA SER A 51 -8.03 12.83 -14.44
C SER A 51 -8.52 14.17 -13.91
N ALA A 52 -8.39 14.42 -12.61
CA ALA A 52 -8.68 15.74 -12.03
C ALA A 52 -7.80 16.86 -12.61
N ALA A 53 -6.52 16.61 -12.84
CA ALA A 53 -5.61 17.57 -13.47
C ALA A 53 -6.07 17.96 -14.89
N TYR A 54 -6.50 16.98 -15.71
CA TYR A 54 -7.09 17.27 -17.02
C TYR A 54 -8.35 18.13 -16.93
N PHE A 55 -9.25 17.84 -15.99
CA PHE A 55 -10.46 18.67 -15.81
C PHE A 55 -10.15 20.09 -15.31
N ILE A 56 -9.07 20.27 -14.54
CA ILE A 56 -8.59 21.59 -14.12
C ILE A 56 -8.05 22.35 -15.33
N GLU A 57 -7.28 21.70 -16.19
CA GLU A 57 -6.79 22.28 -17.45
C GLU A 57 -7.97 22.73 -18.34
N ASP A 58 -8.97 21.87 -18.55
CA ASP A 58 -10.18 22.20 -19.32
C ASP A 58 -10.94 23.37 -18.69
N LYS A 59 -11.06 23.39 -17.37
CA LYS A 59 -11.71 24.50 -16.63
C LYS A 59 -10.97 25.82 -16.85
N ILE A 60 -9.64 25.81 -16.83
CA ILE A 60 -8.81 26.99 -17.07
C ILE A 60 -8.93 27.42 -18.54
N GLN A 61 -8.98 26.49 -19.49
CA GLN A 61 -9.24 26.84 -20.89
C GLN A 61 -10.64 27.45 -21.10
N ALA A 62 -11.65 26.92 -20.40
CA ALA A 62 -13.02 27.41 -20.44
C ALA A 62 -13.19 28.76 -19.72
N SER A 63 -12.27 29.17 -18.84
CA SER A 63 -12.38 30.43 -18.11
C SER A 63 -12.34 31.66 -19.03
N TYR A 64 -11.67 31.54 -20.20
CA TYR A 64 -11.55 32.56 -21.23
C TYR A 64 -12.64 32.51 -22.30
N GLN A 65 -13.60 31.60 -22.17
CA GLN A 65 -14.75 31.55 -23.06
C GLN A 65 -15.85 32.48 -22.57
N PRO A 66 -16.72 32.98 -23.46
CA PRO A 66 -17.91 33.74 -23.06
C PRO A 66 -18.76 32.98 -22.04
N LYS A 67 -19.08 33.62 -20.91
CA LYS A 67 -19.92 33.04 -19.85
C LYS A 67 -21.30 33.65 -19.91
N LEU A 68 -22.31 32.79 -20.05
CA LEU A 68 -23.71 33.19 -19.99
C LEU A 68 -24.29 32.80 -18.64
N THR A 69 -24.71 33.79 -17.87
CA THR A 69 -25.35 33.59 -16.56
C THR A 69 -26.81 34.00 -16.64
N PHE A 70 -27.69 33.11 -16.17
CA PHE A 70 -29.12 33.36 -16.04
C PHE A 70 -29.46 33.52 -14.55
N SER A 71 -30.18 34.58 -14.20
CA SER A 71 -30.64 34.85 -12.84
C SER A 71 -32.11 35.27 -12.84
N ALA A 72 -32.87 34.78 -11.89
CA ALA A 72 -34.26 35.17 -11.67
C ALA A 72 -34.45 35.51 -10.20
N ILE A 73 -34.96 36.70 -9.92
CA ILE A 73 -35.09 37.23 -8.56
C ILE A 73 -36.54 37.63 -8.34
N GLY A 74 -37.18 37.06 -7.31
CA GLY A 74 -38.50 37.48 -6.84
C GLY A 74 -38.36 38.19 -5.50
N LYS A 75 -38.67 39.49 -5.46
CA LYS A 75 -38.69 40.30 -4.24
C LYS A 75 -40.12 40.63 -3.85
N ARG A 76 -40.38 40.63 -2.54
CA ARG A 76 -41.65 41.08 -1.99
C ARG A 76 -41.38 42.01 -0.84
N GLU A 77 -41.77 43.26 -1.02
CA GLU A 77 -41.58 44.31 -0.02
C GLU A 77 -42.93 44.69 0.59
N ARG A 78 -42.94 44.79 1.91
CA ARG A 78 -44.08 45.28 2.70
C ARG A 78 -43.61 46.46 3.53
N SER A 79 -44.15 47.64 3.23
CA SER A 79 -43.95 48.81 4.08
C SER A 79 -45.10 48.91 5.07
N LEU A 80 -44.79 48.73 6.36
CA LEU A 80 -45.78 48.83 7.45
C LEU A 80 -46.23 50.28 7.67
N GLN A 81 -45.33 51.24 7.43
CA GLN A 81 -45.60 52.66 7.63
C GLN A 81 -46.50 53.24 6.52
N HIS A 82 -46.44 52.68 5.30
CA HIS A 82 -47.20 53.17 4.14
C HIS A 82 -48.30 52.20 3.69
N HIS A 83 -48.58 51.13 4.45
CA HIS A 83 -49.56 50.08 4.13
C HIS A 83 -49.48 49.55 2.69
N SER A 84 -48.27 49.51 2.12
CA SER A 84 -48.03 49.13 0.73
C SER A 84 -47.42 47.74 0.65
N ARG A 85 -47.88 46.95 -0.31
CA ARG A 85 -47.36 45.62 -0.63
C ARG A 85 -47.00 45.59 -2.11
N HIS A 86 -45.71 45.55 -2.42
CA HIS A 86 -45.22 45.41 -3.79
C HIS A 86 -44.49 44.08 -3.96
N GLY A 87 -44.72 43.45 -5.11
CA GLY A 87 -43.96 42.31 -5.58
C GLY A 87 -43.20 42.74 -6.83
N HIS A 88 -41.93 42.35 -6.92
CA HIS A 88 -41.08 42.62 -8.07
C HIS A 88 -40.41 41.31 -8.49
N ASN A 89 -40.61 40.93 -9.75
CA ASN A 89 -39.94 39.77 -10.32
C ASN A 89 -39.04 40.28 -11.45
N GLU A 90 -37.79 39.84 -11.43
CA GLU A 90 -36.76 40.23 -12.38
C GLU A 90 -36.12 38.98 -12.97
N VAL A 91 -35.88 39.00 -14.28
CA VAL A 91 -35.11 37.97 -14.98
C VAL A 91 -33.96 38.68 -15.69
N VAL A 92 -32.73 38.25 -15.40
CA VAL A 92 -31.50 38.85 -15.89
C VAL A 92 -30.69 37.78 -16.62
N LEU A 93 -30.28 38.10 -17.84
CA LEU A 93 -29.33 37.31 -18.61
C LEU A 93 -28.05 38.15 -18.79
N THR A 94 -26.94 37.68 -18.24
CA THR A 94 -25.65 38.38 -18.29
C THR A 94 -24.68 37.58 -19.15
N LEU A 95 -24.16 38.20 -20.22
CA LEU A 95 -23.10 37.64 -21.04
C LEU A 95 -21.78 38.36 -20.71
N ASP A 96 -20.83 37.62 -20.16
CA ASP A 96 -19.49 38.09 -19.82
C ASP A 96 -18.48 37.60 -20.87
N VAL A 97 -17.77 38.53 -21.51
CA VAL A 97 -16.77 38.23 -22.56
C VAL A 97 -15.45 38.92 -22.21
N PRO A 98 -14.46 38.20 -21.66
CA PRO A 98 -13.16 38.78 -21.37
C PRO A 98 -12.41 39.07 -22.68
N LEU A 99 -12.16 40.35 -22.99
CA LEU A 99 -11.45 40.77 -24.20
C LEU A 99 -9.93 40.78 -24.01
N PHE A 100 -9.45 41.17 -22.83
CA PHE A 100 -8.03 41.20 -22.48
C PHE A 100 -7.81 41.24 -20.97
N GLU A 101 -7.00 40.31 -20.45
CA GLU A 101 -6.69 40.16 -19.01
C GLU A 101 -5.19 40.32 -18.70
N GLY A 102 -4.44 41.06 -19.52
CA GLY A 102 -3.02 41.32 -19.22
C GLY A 102 -2.12 40.08 -19.29
N PHE A 103 -2.43 39.13 -20.18
CA PHE A 103 -1.72 37.85 -20.38
C PHE A 103 -1.78 36.83 -19.23
N ILE A 104 -2.43 37.16 -18.10
CA ILE A 104 -2.64 36.23 -16.98
C ILE A 104 -3.16 34.88 -17.49
N SER A 105 -4.08 34.95 -18.45
CA SER A 105 -4.71 33.81 -19.07
C SER A 105 -3.77 32.77 -19.68
N ILE A 106 -2.76 33.27 -20.39
CA ILE A 106 -1.76 32.46 -21.07
C ILE A 106 -0.88 31.75 -20.04
N TYR A 107 -0.52 32.45 -18.97
CA TYR A 107 0.33 31.88 -17.92
C TYR A 107 -0.42 30.86 -17.07
N GLU A 108 -1.69 31.10 -16.75
CA GLU A 108 -2.52 30.12 -16.04
C GLU A 108 -2.68 28.82 -16.83
N ASN A 109 -2.92 28.91 -18.15
CA ASN A 109 -2.98 27.73 -19.02
C ASN A 109 -1.62 27.01 -19.06
N ARG A 110 -0.50 27.74 -19.24
CA ARG A 110 0.84 27.14 -19.22
C ARG A 110 1.17 26.46 -17.88
N MET A 111 0.75 27.05 -16.77
CA MET A 111 0.93 26.48 -15.44
C MET A 111 0.10 25.20 -15.29
N ALA A 112 -1.17 25.22 -15.67
CA ALA A 112 -2.04 24.05 -15.65
C ALA A 112 -1.47 22.89 -16.49
N PHE A 113 -0.98 23.20 -17.70
CA PHE A 113 -0.32 22.21 -18.56
C PHE A 113 0.95 21.64 -17.91
N ALA A 114 1.75 22.49 -17.26
CA ALA A 114 2.93 22.03 -16.52
C ALA A 114 2.57 21.14 -15.33
N ASP A 115 1.51 21.49 -14.59
CA ASP A 115 1.01 20.70 -13.45
C ASP A 115 0.45 19.34 -13.90
N THR A 116 -0.29 19.28 -15.01
CA THR A 116 -0.71 18.03 -15.63
C THR A 116 0.50 17.18 -16.00
N LYS A 117 1.53 17.78 -16.61
CA LYS A 117 2.77 17.08 -16.96
C LYS A 117 3.50 16.52 -15.73
N ILE A 118 3.60 17.29 -14.65
CA ILE A 118 4.16 16.81 -13.38
C ILE A 118 3.37 15.59 -12.89
N THR A 119 2.05 15.65 -12.92
CA THR A 119 1.19 14.54 -12.46
C THR A 119 1.37 13.27 -13.30
N ILE A 120 1.63 13.40 -14.61
CA ILE A 120 1.96 12.28 -15.51
C ILE A 120 3.29 11.63 -15.09
N GLU A 121 4.33 12.44 -14.88
CA GLU A 121 5.65 11.94 -14.47
C GLU A 121 5.59 11.29 -13.08
N GLU A 122 4.84 11.86 -12.14
CA GLU A 122 4.62 11.27 -10.82
C GLU A 122 3.87 9.93 -10.89
N LEU A 123 2.93 9.77 -11.83
CA LEU A 123 2.28 8.48 -12.07
C LEU A 123 3.28 7.46 -12.62
N ALA A 124 4.08 7.85 -13.62
CA ALA A 124 5.11 6.98 -14.19
C ALA A 124 6.16 6.56 -13.15
N GLN A 125 6.58 7.48 -12.30
CA GLN A 125 7.47 7.21 -11.17
C GLN A 125 6.83 6.22 -10.19
N LEU A 126 5.57 6.44 -9.82
CA LEU A 126 4.84 5.51 -8.94
C LEU A 126 4.75 4.10 -9.55
N GLU A 127 4.50 3.97 -10.86
CA GLU A 127 4.47 2.66 -11.51
C GLU A 127 5.83 1.94 -11.46
N LEU A 128 6.94 2.68 -11.59
CA LEU A 128 8.30 2.14 -11.45
C LEU A 128 8.60 1.73 -10.01
N ASP A 129 8.23 2.57 -9.03
CA ASP A 129 8.43 2.30 -7.60
C ASP A 129 7.67 1.05 -7.18
N ILE A 130 6.43 0.89 -7.65
CA ILE A 130 5.61 -0.31 -7.42
C ILE A 130 6.29 -1.56 -8.01
N ALA A 131 6.80 -1.46 -9.24
CA ALA A 131 7.48 -2.58 -9.88
C ALA A 131 8.75 -3.00 -9.11
N LEU A 132 9.53 -2.02 -8.62
CA LEU A 132 10.71 -2.25 -7.80
C LEU A 132 10.35 -2.85 -6.43
N GLU A 133 9.29 -2.37 -5.80
CA GLU A 133 8.79 -2.87 -4.52
C GLU A 133 8.41 -4.36 -4.64
N VAL A 134 7.61 -4.71 -5.65
CA VAL A 134 7.20 -6.11 -5.91
C VAL A 134 8.42 -7.01 -6.15
N LEU A 135 9.37 -6.57 -7.00
CA LEU A 135 10.60 -7.31 -7.25
C LEU A 135 11.41 -7.51 -5.95
N THR A 136 11.51 -6.48 -5.12
CA THR A 136 12.29 -6.54 -3.87
C THR A 136 11.67 -7.52 -2.88
N TYR A 137 10.34 -7.53 -2.75
CA TYR A 137 9.65 -8.45 -1.86
C TYR A 137 9.63 -9.89 -2.40
N ASP A 138 9.51 -10.07 -3.70
CA ASP A 138 9.66 -11.39 -4.36
C ASP A 138 11.05 -11.98 -4.05
N ARG A 139 12.12 -11.20 -4.21
CA ARG A 139 13.49 -11.62 -3.86
C ARG A 139 13.69 -11.84 -2.36
N SER A 140 13.06 -11.02 -1.53
CA SER A 140 13.12 -11.20 -0.08
C SER A 140 12.40 -12.48 0.37
N LEU A 141 11.33 -12.87 -0.31
CA LEU A 141 10.63 -14.12 -0.05
C LEU A 141 11.50 -15.31 -0.46
N GLU A 142 12.12 -15.26 -1.64
CA GLU A 142 13.06 -16.28 -2.12
C GLU A 142 14.21 -16.50 -1.11
N ALA A 143 14.85 -15.41 -0.66
CA ALA A 143 15.90 -15.49 0.34
C ALA A 143 15.41 -16.03 1.70
N ALA A 144 14.20 -15.64 2.15
CA ALA A 144 13.63 -16.14 3.39
C ALA A 144 13.30 -17.64 3.32
N GLN A 145 12.83 -18.12 2.17
CA GLN A 145 12.55 -19.53 1.92
C GLN A 145 13.84 -20.37 1.95
N GLU A 146 14.91 -19.89 1.32
CA GLU A 146 16.22 -20.54 1.39
C GLU A 146 16.75 -20.59 2.83
N LYS A 147 16.71 -19.47 3.56
CA LYS A 147 17.09 -19.41 4.98
C LYS A 147 16.29 -20.42 5.82
N LEU A 148 14.99 -20.55 5.57
CA LEU A 148 14.13 -21.50 6.27
C LEU A 148 14.58 -22.95 6.03
N SER A 149 14.87 -23.30 4.78
CA SER A 149 15.40 -24.62 4.41
C SER A 149 16.74 -24.93 5.11
N TYR A 150 17.67 -23.97 5.13
CA TYR A 150 18.93 -24.11 5.86
C TYR A 150 18.72 -24.26 7.36
N SER A 151 17.79 -23.49 7.93
CA SER A 151 17.47 -23.53 9.35
C SER A 151 16.91 -24.89 9.78
N ILE A 152 16.02 -25.47 8.97
CA ILE A 152 15.49 -26.83 9.18
C ILE A 152 16.62 -27.87 9.15
N THR A 153 17.54 -27.76 8.20
CA THR A 153 18.67 -28.68 8.06
C THR A 153 19.63 -28.55 9.25
N ASN A 154 19.92 -27.33 9.69
CA ASN A 154 20.76 -27.07 10.86
C ASN A 154 20.12 -27.58 12.15
N LEU A 155 18.80 -27.41 12.32
CA LEU A 155 18.05 -27.98 13.44
C LEU A 155 18.17 -29.51 13.50
N LYS A 156 17.98 -30.18 12.35
CA LYS A 156 18.14 -31.65 12.25
C LYS A 156 19.56 -32.10 12.61
N SER A 157 20.57 -31.39 12.09
CA SER A 157 21.98 -31.69 12.36
C SER A 157 22.36 -31.52 13.83
N THR A 158 21.96 -30.41 14.45
CA THR A 158 22.22 -30.13 15.87
C THR A 158 21.48 -31.08 16.81
N GLN A 159 20.26 -31.50 16.45
CA GLN A 159 19.53 -32.54 17.16
C GLN A 159 20.29 -33.87 17.13
N ALA A 160 20.75 -34.31 15.94
CA ALA A 160 21.54 -35.53 15.82
C ALA A 160 22.87 -35.46 16.60
N ALA A 161 23.52 -34.29 16.63
CA ALA A 161 24.73 -34.09 17.41
C ALA A 161 24.48 -34.20 18.93
N PHE A 162 23.39 -33.60 19.42
CA PHE A 162 22.96 -33.74 20.81
C PHE A 162 22.66 -35.19 21.17
N ASP A 163 21.91 -35.91 20.32
CA ASP A 163 21.56 -37.31 20.55
C ASP A 163 22.83 -38.18 20.60
N GLY A 164 23.79 -37.95 19.70
CA GLY A 164 25.07 -38.67 19.70
C GLY A 164 25.95 -38.40 20.93
N VAL A 165 26.00 -37.16 21.45
CA VAL A 165 26.71 -36.82 22.69
C VAL A 165 26.00 -37.46 23.90
N LEU A 166 24.67 -37.43 23.92
CA LEU A 166 23.86 -38.03 24.98
C LEU A 166 24.08 -39.56 25.07
N GLU A 167 24.17 -40.25 23.94
CA GLU A 167 24.48 -41.68 23.89
C GLU A 167 25.87 -41.99 24.43
N LYS A 168 26.88 -41.23 24.01
CA LYS A 168 28.26 -41.41 24.51
C LYS A 168 28.38 -41.10 26.00
N TYR A 169 27.66 -40.09 26.50
CA TYR A 169 27.58 -39.79 27.93
C TYR A 169 26.98 -40.96 28.72
N LYS A 170 25.88 -41.56 28.24
CA LYS A 170 25.28 -42.77 28.84
C LYS A 170 26.24 -43.95 28.85
N ALA A 171 27.13 -44.05 27.87
CA ALA A 171 28.20 -45.04 27.81
C ALA A 171 29.46 -44.68 28.64
N GLY A 172 29.45 -43.54 29.35
CA GLY A 172 30.57 -43.06 30.17
C GLY A 172 31.76 -42.50 29.37
N LYS A 173 31.58 -42.21 28.07
CA LYS A 173 32.64 -41.75 27.15
C LYS A 173 32.70 -40.24 26.97
N GLU A 174 31.71 -39.51 27.45
CA GLU A 174 31.61 -38.04 27.41
C GLU A 174 31.21 -37.53 28.80
N THR A 175 31.40 -36.23 29.05
CA THR A 175 31.05 -35.63 30.35
C THR A 175 29.67 -34.95 30.31
N ILE A 176 29.11 -34.67 31.50
CA ILE A 176 27.86 -33.89 31.60
C ILE A 176 28.01 -32.47 31.03
N PHE A 177 29.22 -31.92 31.04
CA PHE A 177 29.52 -30.62 30.46
C PHE A 177 29.36 -30.65 28.94
N ASP A 178 29.77 -31.74 28.28
CA ASP A 178 29.61 -31.91 26.83
C ASP A 178 28.13 -32.01 26.43
N VAL A 179 27.32 -32.71 27.24
CA VAL A 179 25.85 -32.77 27.06
C VAL A 179 25.23 -31.39 27.21
N SER A 180 25.61 -30.62 28.24
CA SER A 180 25.06 -29.27 28.45
C SER A 180 25.41 -28.33 27.30
N ARG A 181 26.63 -28.41 26.77
CA ARG A 181 27.05 -27.63 25.59
C ARG A 181 26.26 -28.03 24.34
N ALA A 182 26.05 -29.32 24.12
CA ALA A 182 25.24 -29.80 22.99
C ALA A 182 23.77 -29.38 23.11
N GLN A 183 23.21 -29.39 24.32
CA GLN A 183 21.86 -28.91 24.60
C GLN A 183 21.72 -27.40 24.34
N GLU A 184 22.72 -26.60 24.73
CA GLU A 184 22.77 -25.17 24.43
C GLU A 184 22.75 -24.91 22.92
N GLN A 185 23.57 -25.62 22.15
CA GLN A 185 23.60 -25.50 20.69
C GLN A 185 22.26 -25.86 20.03
N LEU A 186 21.61 -26.93 20.52
CA LEU A 186 20.27 -27.31 20.06
C LEU A 186 19.22 -26.24 20.40
N ALA A 187 19.28 -25.65 21.60
CA ALA A 187 18.39 -24.57 22.00
C ALA A 187 18.57 -23.32 21.12
N ILE A 188 19.82 -22.94 20.80
CA ILE A 188 20.13 -21.85 19.88
C ILE A 188 19.60 -22.17 18.47
N ALA A 189 19.74 -23.40 17.98
CA ALA A 189 19.22 -23.79 16.67
C ALA A 189 17.68 -23.72 16.61
N ARG A 190 16.98 -24.11 17.69
CA ARG A 190 15.52 -23.99 17.80
C ARG A 190 15.08 -22.52 17.77
N LEU A 191 15.76 -21.65 18.51
CA LEU A 191 15.47 -20.22 18.51
C LEU A 191 15.62 -19.63 17.11
N ARG A 192 16.76 -19.90 16.46
CA ARG A 192 17.02 -19.46 15.08
C ARG A 192 15.99 -19.96 14.08
N HIS A 193 15.49 -21.19 14.25
CA HIS A 193 14.43 -21.72 13.40
C HIS A 193 13.11 -20.97 13.57
N SER A 194 12.72 -20.68 14.82
CA SER A 194 11.55 -19.88 15.11
C SER A 194 11.66 -18.46 14.52
N ASP A 195 12.82 -17.82 14.64
CA ASP A 195 13.04 -16.46 14.13
C ASP A 195 12.94 -16.41 12.60
N VAL A 196 13.58 -17.36 11.91
CA VAL A 196 13.54 -17.45 10.44
C VAL A 196 12.13 -17.79 9.93
N TYR A 197 11.38 -18.63 10.66
CA TYR A 197 9.99 -18.91 10.31
C TYR A 197 9.12 -17.66 10.38
N MET A 198 9.31 -16.82 11.41
CA MET A 198 8.63 -15.53 11.51
C MET A 198 9.05 -14.56 10.41
N GLU A 199 10.33 -14.50 10.06
CA GLU A 199 10.84 -13.68 8.95
C GLU A 199 10.18 -14.06 7.62
N TRP A 200 10.01 -15.36 7.37
CA TRP A 200 9.33 -15.89 6.19
C TRP A 200 7.83 -15.55 6.16
N LEU A 201 7.11 -15.65 7.29
CA LEU A 201 5.71 -15.22 7.36
C LEU A 201 5.55 -13.73 7.04
N VAL A 202 6.47 -12.90 7.54
CA VAL A 202 6.47 -11.46 7.26
C VAL A 202 6.77 -11.18 5.78
N SER A 203 7.66 -11.93 5.13
CA SER A 203 7.95 -11.73 3.71
C SER A 203 6.77 -12.11 2.82
N VAL A 204 6.05 -13.18 3.14
CA VAL A 204 4.80 -13.56 2.46
C VAL A 204 3.75 -12.44 2.61
N ALA A 205 3.54 -11.93 3.83
CA ALA A 205 2.59 -10.85 4.07
C ALA A 205 2.96 -9.55 3.33
N LYS A 206 4.26 -9.21 3.25
CA LYS A 206 4.75 -8.04 2.50
C LYS A 206 4.51 -8.19 1.00
N LEU A 207 4.76 -9.37 0.43
CA LEU A 207 4.49 -9.62 -0.98
C LEU A 207 2.99 -9.50 -1.28
N ALA A 208 2.13 -10.12 -0.47
CA ALA A 208 0.67 -10.02 -0.60
C ALA A 208 0.15 -8.58 -0.47
N TYR A 209 0.78 -7.77 0.38
CA TYR A 209 0.49 -6.34 0.48
C TYR A 209 0.87 -5.59 -0.80
N ALA A 210 2.10 -5.80 -1.32
CA ALA A 210 2.56 -5.11 -2.52
C ALA A 210 1.82 -5.50 -3.80
N THR A 211 1.33 -6.74 -3.89
CA THR A 211 0.47 -7.21 -4.99
C THR A 211 -0.98 -6.71 -4.87
N GLY A 212 -1.37 -6.15 -3.72
CA GLY A 212 -2.74 -5.73 -3.46
C GLY A 212 -3.70 -6.88 -3.15
N THR A 213 -3.19 -8.10 -2.95
CA THR A 213 -4.00 -9.30 -2.66
C THR A 213 -4.22 -9.53 -1.17
N LEU A 214 -3.73 -8.66 -0.28
CA LEU A 214 -3.93 -8.81 1.17
C LEU A 214 -5.42 -8.91 1.60
N THR A 215 -6.34 -8.40 0.77
CA THR A 215 -7.79 -8.47 0.97
C THR A 215 -8.45 -9.71 0.36
N GLY A 216 -7.72 -10.46 -0.47
CA GLY A 216 -8.15 -11.72 -1.07
C GLY A 216 -7.43 -12.89 -0.42
N ILE A 217 -8.20 -13.80 0.16
CA ILE A 217 -7.73 -15.08 0.70
C ILE A 217 -6.88 -15.78 -0.38
N LEU A 218 -5.63 -16.09 -0.06
CA LEU A 218 -4.79 -17.04 -0.79
C LEU A 218 -5.41 -18.44 -0.72
#